data_AF-A0A2J4PUR7-F1
#
_entry.id   AF-A0A2J4PUR7-F1
#
_cell.length_a   1.000
_cell.length_b   1.000
_cell.length_c   1.000
_cell.angle_alpha   90.00
_cell.angle_beta   90.00
_cell.angle_gamma   90.00
#
_symmetry.space_group_name_H-M   'P 1'
#
loop_
_entity.id
_entity.type
_entity.pdbx_description
1 polymer ?
#
loop_
_entity_poly.entity_id
_entity_poly.type
_entity_poly.pdbx_seq_one_letter_code
_entity_poly.pdbx_strand_id
1 'polypeptide(L)'
;PYGDSDVLFGCIIKGKTTKEVAVLRSNNEVTYLFGKLDINGGGGVIPEIILVKNVSQLSQTWNYSRAEGVSIHTLNIPENEYTYSVSYIDDGKNTDGEITVLKQGKEISTIKCDDVWEQHLGNSNMMHGIPDESD
;
A
#
# COMPACT_ATOMS: atom_id res chain seq x y z
N PRO A 1 -7.01 13.88 -8.32
CA PRO A 1 -7.00 13.55 -6.89
C PRO A 1 -5.64 13.71 -6.20
N TYR A 2 -4.51 13.33 -6.83
CA TYR A 2 -3.20 13.28 -6.14
C TYR A 2 -2.09 14.19 -6.72
N GLY A 3 -2.46 15.17 -7.55
CA GLY A 3 -1.50 16.13 -8.12
C GLY A 3 -0.45 15.45 -9.00
N ASP A 4 0.82 15.85 -8.85
CA ASP A 4 1.97 15.30 -9.57
C ASP A 4 2.59 14.06 -8.90
N SER A 5 1.96 13.52 -7.86
CA SER A 5 2.49 12.33 -7.18
C SER A 5 2.18 11.07 -7.98
N ASP A 6 3.16 10.19 -8.06
CA ASP A 6 2.99 8.85 -8.59
C ASP A 6 2.21 8.00 -7.59
N VAL A 7 1.19 7.26 -8.04
CA VAL A 7 0.43 6.37 -7.15
C VAL A 7 1.09 4.99 -7.18
N LEU A 8 1.59 4.53 -6.03
CA LEU A 8 2.17 3.19 -5.89
C LEU A 8 1.10 2.11 -5.66
N PHE A 9 0.07 2.44 -4.89
CA PHE A 9 -0.98 1.51 -4.52
C PHE A 9 -2.28 2.26 -4.19
N GLY A 10 -3.40 1.74 -4.67
CA GLY A 10 -4.73 2.32 -4.46
C GLY A 10 -5.75 1.23 -4.12
N CYS A 11 -6.35 1.32 -2.93
CA CYS A 11 -7.24 0.31 -2.39
C CYS A 11 -8.52 0.92 -1.80
N ILE A 12 -9.68 0.43 -2.22
CA ILE A 12 -10.98 0.82 -1.68
C ILE A 12 -11.48 -0.25 -0.72
N ILE A 13 -12.00 0.20 0.42
CA ILE A 13 -12.64 -0.65 1.42
C ILE A 13 -14.08 -0.19 1.59
N LYS A 14 -15.03 -1.04 1.21
CA LYS A 14 -16.46 -0.77 1.28
C LYS A 14 -16.98 -1.13 2.67
N GLY A 15 -17.94 -0.33 3.13
CA GLY A 15 -18.58 -0.53 4.42
C GLY A 15 -19.67 0.50 4.62
N LYS A 16 -20.05 0.76 5.88
CA LYS A 16 -20.98 1.85 6.20
C LYS A 16 -20.46 3.21 5.73
N THR A 17 -19.15 3.38 5.70
CA THR A 17 -18.46 4.50 5.08
C THR A 17 -17.33 3.93 4.23
N THR A 18 -17.32 4.22 2.94
CA THR A 18 -16.25 3.80 2.04
C THR A 18 -14.96 4.48 2.44
N LYS A 19 -13.91 3.68 2.63
CA LYS A 19 -12.55 4.12 2.93
C LYS A 19 -11.66 3.88 1.74
N GLU A 20 -10.54 4.58 1.71
CA GLU A 20 -9.49 4.42 0.72
C GLU A 20 -8.13 4.42 1.41
N VAL A 21 -7.25 3.54 0.93
CA VAL A 21 -5.81 3.67 1.08
C VAL A 21 -5.21 4.12 -0.23
N ALA A 22 -4.39 5.17 -0.16
CA ALA A 22 -3.55 5.60 -1.26
C ALA A 22 -2.10 5.70 -0.78
N VAL A 23 -1.20 5.02 -1.50
CA VAL A 23 0.24 5.15 -1.29
C VAL A 23 0.80 5.93 -2.47
N LEU A 24 1.37 7.09 -2.17
CA LEU A 24 1.83 8.05 -3.14
C LEU A 24 3.34 8.21 -3.04
N ARG A 25 4.02 8.36 -4.16
CA ARG A 25 5.44 8.67 -4.22
C ARG A 25 5.66 10.06 -4.80
N SER A 26 6.55 10.81 -4.15
CA SER A 26 7.11 12.05 -4.68
C SER A 26 8.61 12.04 -4.44
N ASN A 27 9.39 11.82 -5.49
CA ASN A 27 10.85 11.68 -5.43
C ASN A 27 11.31 10.60 -4.44
N ASN A 28 11.90 11.01 -3.31
CA ASN A 28 12.42 10.14 -2.25
C ASN A 28 11.47 10.05 -1.05
N GLU A 29 10.25 10.59 -1.16
CA GLU A 29 9.23 10.51 -0.13
C GLU A 29 8.07 9.66 -0.60
N VAL A 30 7.52 8.89 0.33
CA VAL A 30 6.29 8.12 0.15
C VAL A 30 5.30 8.56 1.22
N THR A 31 4.08 8.84 0.78
CA THR A 31 2.96 9.22 1.63
C THR A 31 1.92 8.10 1.64
N TYR A 32 1.65 7.57 2.83
CA TYR A 32 0.51 6.69 3.08
C TYR A 32 -0.68 7.52 3.56
N LEU A 33 -1.80 7.39 2.87
CA LEU A 33 -3.08 7.99 3.25
C LEU A 33 -4.06 6.86 3.54
N PHE A 34 -4.73 6.92 4.69
CA PHE A 34 -5.92 6.13 4.97
C PHE A 34 -7.03 7.05 5.46
N GLY A 35 -8.23 6.90 4.92
CA GLY A 35 -9.34 7.76 5.32
C GLY A 35 -10.59 7.53 4.50
N LYS A 36 -11.52 8.49 4.54
CA LYS A 36 -12.78 8.39 3.79
C LYS A 36 -12.52 8.69 2.32
N LEU A 37 -13.14 7.92 1.43
CA LEU A 37 -13.16 8.25 0.01
C LEU A 37 -13.93 9.57 -0.19
N ASP A 38 -13.29 10.57 -0.81
CA ASP A 38 -13.93 11.83 -1.16
C ASP A 38 -14.72 11.71 -2.48
N ILE A 39 -15.92 11.16 -2.36
CA ILE A 39 -16.84 10.95 -3.49
C ILE A 39 -17.33 12.29 -4.07
N ASN A 40 -17.30 13.38 -3.28
CA ASN A 40 -17.91 14.66 -3.64
C ASN A 40 -16.88 15.75 -4.01
N GLY A 41 -15.60 15.58 -3.69
CA GLY A 41 -14.53 16.56 -3.89
C GLY A 41 -13.64 16.36 -5.12
N GLY A 42 -14.01 15.47 -6.05
CA GLY A 42 -13.24 15.21 -7.28
C GLY A 42 -12.29 14.01 -7.21
N GLY A 43 -12.51 13.13 -6.23
CA GLY A 43 -11.73 11.91 -5.99
C GLY A 43 -10.56 12.14 -5.01
N GLY A 44 -10.19 11.08 -4.27
CA GLY A 44 -9.07 11.07 -3.34
C GLY A 44 -9.46 10.69 -1.91
N VAL A 45 -8.47 10.68 -1.01
CA VAL A 45 -8.67 10.38 0.41
C VAL A 45 -8.90 11.67 1.21
N ILE A 46 -9.96 11.73 2.03
CA ILE A 46 -10.05 12.62 3.20
C ILE A 46 -9.33 11.91 4.34
N PRO A 47 -8.08 12.27 4.65
CA PRO A 47 -7.21 11.42 5.45
C PRO A 47 -7.62 11.44 6.93
N GLU A 48 -7.65 10.25 7.52
CA GLU A 48 -7.71 10.02 8.96
C GLU A 48 -6.32 9.67 9.51
N ILE A 49 -5.48 9.07 8.67
CA ILE A 49 -4.07 8.78 8.91
C ILE A 49 -3.27 9.31 7.72
N ILE A 50 -2.16 10.00 8.02
CA ILE A 50 -1.15 10.45 7.05
C ILE A 50 0.21 10.05 7.61
N LEU A 51 0.95 9.24 6.87
CA LEU A 51 2.34 8.91 7.19
C LEU A 51 3.21 9.37 6.02
N VAL A 52 4.26 10.14 6.31
CA VAL A 52 5.25 10.54 5.31
C VAL A 52 6.60 9.95 5.71
N LYS A 53 7.22 9.22 4.80
CA LYS A 53 8.49 8.52 5.04
C LYS A 53 9.44 8.73 3.88
N ASN A 54 10.73 8.81 4.18
CA ASN A 54 11.73 8.68 3.15
C ASN A 54 11.78 7.21 2.66
N VAL A 55 12.05 7.00 1.37
CA VAL A 55 12.18 5.67 0.77
C VAL A 55 13.19 4.78 1.51
N SER A 56 14.26 5.37 2.07
CA SER A 56 15.26 4.62 2.84
C SER A 56 14.77 4.10 4.19
N GLN A 57 13.60 4.55 4.65
CA GLN A 57 12.98 4.13 5.92
C GLN A 57 11.92 3.06 5.71
N LEU A 58 11.50 2.83 4.47
CA LEU A 58 10.55 1.80 4.12
C LEU A 58 11.27 0.46 3.99
N SER A 59 10.51 -0.62 3.83
CA SER A 59 11.04 -1.86 3.25
C SER A 59 10.02 -2.46 2.30
N GLN A 60 10.48 -3.28 1.36
CA GLN A 60 9.63 -4.01 0.44
C GLN A 60 9.99 -5.49 0.38
N THR A 61 9.04 -6.32 -0.03
CA THR A 61 9.30 -7.72 -0.36
C THR A 61 8.57 -8.12 -1.64
N TRP A 62 9.19 -9.02 -2.39
CA TRP A 62 8.57 -9.69 -3.51
C TRP A 62 8.69 -11.20 -3.34
N ASN A 63 7.55 -11.86 -3.17
CA ASN A 63 7.47 -13.31 -2.99
C ASN A 63 6.72 -13.93 -4.16
N TYR A 64 7.32 -14.90 -4.84
CA TYR A 64 6.67 -15.68 -5.90
C TYR A 64 6.61 -17.16 -5.52
N SER A 65 5.40 -17.67 -5.39
CA SER A 65 5.11 -19.09 -5.16
C SER A 65 4.87 -19.78 -6.50
N ARG A 66 5.87 -20.51 -7.01
CA ARG A 66 5.71 -21.29 -8.26
C ARG A 66 4.67 -22.39 -8.15
N ALA A 67 4.52 -22.99 -6.96
CA ALA A 67 3.58 -24.08 -6.72
C ALA A 67 2.12 -23.62 -6.81
N GLU A 68 1.85 -22.40 -6.34
CA GLU A 68 0.51 -21.81 -6.32
C GLU A 68 0.27 -20.88 -7.51
N GLY A 69 1.33 -20.47 -8.21
CA GLY A 69 1.26 -19.50 -9.29
C GLY A 69 0.98 -18.08 -8.81
N VAL A 70 1.26 -17.79 -7.53
CA VAL A 70 0.91 -16.52 -6.88
C VAL A 70 2.15 -15.67 -6.66
N SER A 71 2.05 -14.38 -6.97
CA SER A 71 3.04 -13.36 -6.61
C SER A 71 2.45 -12.39 -5.59
N ILE A 72 3.27 -11.98 -4.63
CA ILE A 72 2.91 -11.03 -3.58
C ILE A 72 3.99 -9.96 -3.53
N HIS A 73 3.59 -8.71 -3.73
CA HIS A 73 4.41 -7.54 -3.52
C HIS A 73 3.92 -6.81 -2.28
N THR A 74 4.78 -6.63 -1.29
CA THR A 74 4.43 -5.94 -0.04
C THR A 74 5.34 -4.74 0.16
N LEU A 75 4.75 -3.62 0.53
CA LEU A 75 5.46 -2.41 0.97
C LEU A 75 5.13 -2.14 2.44
N ASN A 76 6.18 -2.06 3.26
CA ASN A 76 6.10 -1.84 4.71
C ASN A 76 6.45 -0.39 5.04
N ILE A 77 5.55 0.26 5.79
CA ILE A 77 5.65 1.68 6.14
C ILE A 77 5.68 1.79 7.67
N PRO A 78 6.88 1.95 8.27
CA PRO A 78 7.01 1.93 9.72
C PRO A 78 6.60 3.26 10.37
N GLU A 79 5.90 3.17 11.49
CA GLU A 79 5.49 4.28 12.34
C GLU A 79 5.60 3.88 13.82
N ASN A 80 6.71 4.28 14.47
CA ASN A 80 7.04 3.94 15.85
C ASN A 80 7.06 2.42 16.09
N GLU A 81 6.16 1.90 16.92
CA GLU A 81 6.01 0.47 17.20
C GLU A 81 5.11 -0.25 16.18
N TYR A 82 4.55 0.47 15.21
CA TYR A 82 3.64 -0.06 14.20
C TYR A 82 4.31 -0.15 12.82
N THR A 83 3.83 -1.08 12.01
CA THR A 83 4.11 -1.13 10.57
C THR A 83 2.80 -1.24 9.83
N TYR A 84 2.61 -0.36 8.86
CA TYR A 84 1.47 -0.39 7.93
C TYR A 84 1.97 -1.01 6.64
N SER A 85 1.56 -2.24 6.39
CA SER A 85 1.92 -2.99 5.19
C SER A 85 0.79 -2.91 4.19
N VAL A 86 1.12 -2.57 2.95
CA VAL A 86 0.20 -2.70 1.81
C VAL A 86 0.72 -3.80 0.90
N SER A 87 -0.17 -4.69 0.48
CA SER A 87 0.18 -5.85 -0.33
C SER A 87 -0.69 -5.92 -1.57
N TYR A 88 -0.05 -6.24 -2.68
CA TYR A 88 -0.66 -6.60 -3.96
C TYR A 88 -0.40 -8.09 -4.19
N ILE A 89 -1.45 -8.86 -4.44
CA ILE A 89 -1.42 -10.31 -4.65
C ILE A 89 -1.98 -10.61 -6.04
N ASP A 90 -1.23 -11.36 -6.85
CA ASP A 90 -1.60 -11.70 -8.22
C ASP A 90 -1.41 -13.19 -8.47
N ASP A 91 -2.50 -13.90 -8.80
CA ASP A 91 -2.53 -15.33 -9.12
C ASP A 91 -2.51 -15.62 -10.64
N GLY A 92 -2.30 -14.59 -11.46
CA GLY A 92 -2.34 -14.62 -12.92
C GLY A 92 -3.75 -14.52 -13.52
N LYS A 93 -4.79 -14.48 -12.69
CA LYS A 93 -6.20 -14.32 -13.11
C LYS A 93 -6.90 -13.19 -12.36
N ASN A 94 -6.61 -13.06 -11.08
CA ASN A 94 -7.19 -12.10 -10.16
C ASN A 94 -6.07 -11.34 -9.46
N THR A 95 -6.40 -10.11 -9.10
CA THR A 95 -5.56 -9.21 -8.33
C THR A 95 -6.29 -8.86 -7.05
N ASP A 96 -5.68 -9.16 -5.91
CA ASP A 96 -6.17 -8.81 -4.59
C ASP A 96 -5.26 -7.79 -3.93
N GLY A 97 -5.84 -6.98 -3.05
CA GLY A 97 -5.11 -6.02 -2.22
C GLY A 97 -5.37 -6.29 -0.75
N GLU A 98 -4.35 -6.11 0.07
CA GLU A 98 -4.45 -6.27 1.51
C GLU A 98 -3.69 -5.17 2.25
N ILE A 99 -4.26 -4.71 3.36
CA ILE A 99 -3.62 -3.77 4.28
C ILE A 99 -3.48 -4.49 5.61
N THR A 100 -2.25 -4.67 6.06
CA THR A 100 -1.92 -5.34 7.32
C THR A 100 -1.30 -4.31 8.26
N VAL A 101 -1.77 -4.27 9.50
CA VAL A 101 -1.16 -3.47 10.56
C VAL A 101 -0.48 -4.41 11.53
N LEU A 102 0.83 -4.22 11.69
CA LEU A 102 1.64 -4.94 12.66
C LEU A 102 1.98 -4.03 13.83
N LYS A 103 2.08 -4.60 15.03
CA LYS A 103 2.64 -3.96 16.22
C LYS A 103 3.82 -4.80 16.69
N GLN A 104 5.02 -4.23 16.70
CA GLN A 104 6.27 -4.93 17.05
C GLN A 104 6.47 -6.22 16.26
N GLY A 105 6.20 -6.18 14.95
CA GLY A 105 6.31 -7.32 14.04
C GLY A 105 5.20 -8.36 14.14
N LYS A 106 4.21 -8.18 15.04
CA LYS A 106 3.05 -9.06 15.15
C LYS A 106 1.83 -8.44 14.49
N GLU A 107 1.19 -9.18 13.59
CA GLU A 107 -0.09 -8.79 13.00
C GLU A 107 -1.16 -8.55 14.07
N ILE A 108 -1.81 -7.40 14.00
CA ILE A 108 -2.94 -7.04 14.87
C ILE A 108 -4.22 -6.73 14.11
N SER A 109 -4.12 -6.44 12.81
CA SER A 109 -5.27 -6.17 11.95
C SER A 109 -4.92 -6.42 10.50
N THR A 110 -5.89 -6.95 9.76
CA THR A 110 -5.79 -7.22 8.34
C THR A 110 -7.09 -6.82 7.68
N ILE A 111 -7.02 -6.04 6.61
CA ILE A 111 -8.15 -5.51 5.87
C ILE A 111 -7.94 -5.83 4.40
N LYS A 112 -8.88 -6.58 3.81
CA LYS A 112 -8.90 -6.83 2.37
C LYS A 112 -9.48 -5.64 1.62
N CYS A 113 -8.90 -5.34 0.48
CA CYS A 113 -9.45 -4.38 -0.46
C CYS A 113 -10.67 -4.98 -1.14
N ASP A 114 -11.76 -4.23 -1.20
CA ASP A 114 -12.90 -4.57 -2.05
C ASP A 114 -12.63 -4.27 -3.52
N ASP A 115 -11.71 -3.34 -3.79
CA ASP A 115 -11.26 -2.98 -5.13
C ASP A 115 -9.84 -2.41 -5.06
N VAL A 116 -8.96 -2.84 -5.95
CA VAL A 116 -7.60 -2.31 -6.13
C VAL A 116 -7.59 -1.56 -7.45
N TRP A 117 -7.47 -0.24 -7.38
CA TRP A 117 -7.53 0.62 -8.57
C TRP A 117 -6.14 1.02 -9.07
N GLU A 118 -5.09 0.84 -8.27
CA GLU A 118 -3.70 1.02 -8.69
C GLU A 118 -2.76 0.02 -8.01
N GLN A 119 -1.77 -0.48 -8.75
CA GLN A 119 -0.96 -1.65 -8.38
C GLN A 119 0.50 -1.57 -8.86
N HIS A 120 1.17 -0.46 -8.60
CA HIS A 120 2.55 -0.21 -9.00
C HIS A 120 3.61 -0.70 -7.99
N LEU A 121 3.22 -1.46 -6.96
CA LEU A 121 4.15 -2.09 -6.02
C LEU A 121 5.14 -3.06 -6.69
N GLY A 122 4.80 -3.62 -7.85
CA GLY A 122 5.71 -4.47 -8.64
C GLY A 122 6.61 -3.70 -9.63
N ASN A 123 6.46 -2.37 -9.74
CA ASN A 123 7.20 -1.56 -10.70
C ASN A 123 8.56 -1.14 -10.12
N SER A 124 9.63 -1.78 -10.58
CA SER A 124 11.00 -1.55 -10.09
C SER A 124 11.48 -0.09 -10.21
N ASN A 125 11.03 0.66 -11.22
CA ASN A 125 11.40 2.07 -11.37
C ASN A 125 10.73 2.92 -10.29
N MET A 126 9.47 2.63 -9.97
CA MET A 126 8.69 3.37 -8.97
C MET A 126 9.05 2.95 -7.54
N MET A 127 9.56 1.73 -7.36
CA MET A 127 10.03 1.22 -6.08
C MET A 127 11.53 1.49 -5.83
N HIS A 128 12.21 2.17 -6.75
CA HIS A 128 13.65 2.42 -6.66
C HIS A 128 14.05 3.13 -5.35
N GLY A 129 15.12 2.65 -4.72
CA GLY A 129 15.67 3.21 -3.47
C GLY A 129 14.97 2.78 -2.19
N ILE A 130 13.90 1.97 -2.28
CA ILE A 130 13.30 1.30 -1.13
C ILE A 130 14.05 -0.02 -0.91
N PRO A 131 14.61 -0.26 0.29
CA PRO A 131 15.38 -1.48 0.55
C PRO A 131 14.48 -2.71 0.60
N ASP A 132 15.01 -3.85 0.19
CA ASP A 132 14.34 -5.14 0.38
C ASP A 132 14.41 -5.52 1.87
N GLU A 133 13.33 -6.05 2.45
CA GLU A 133 13.32 -6.49 3.86
C GLU A 133 14.26 -7.70 4.11
N SER A 134 14.71 -8.33 3.03
CA SER A 134 15.63 -9.48 3.05
C SER A 134 17.10 -9.08 3.16
N ASP A 135 17.43 -7.79 2.99
CA ASP A 135 18.78 -7.21 3.07
C ASP A 135 19.12 -6.68 4.47
#